data_AF-A0A2E7K4F6-F1
#
_entry.id   AF-A0A2E7K4F6-F1
#
_cell.length_a   1.000
_cell.length_b   1.000
_cell.length_c   1.000
_cell.angle_alpha   90.00
_cell.angle_beta   90.00
_cell.angle_gamma   90.00
#
_symmetry.space_group_name_H-M   'P 1'
#
loop_
_entity.id
_entity.type
_entity.pdbx_description
1 polymer ?
#
loop_
_entity_poly.entity_id
_entity_poly.type
_entity_poly.pdbx_seq_one_letter_code
_entity_poly.pdbx_strand_id
1 'polypeptide(L)'
;MSDSKSKPLVIVCVGSHPQTARLISASKRKATRLQGQWVALFIETPEYFNESSDKRQRTLEHLQFAESYGAQIVRLPAQGIASGIQDYITSQDPESCHLYIGQPGQGVKWLRWMPKIALAERVKAHMSECCRVYTIALTKRSKGDKWIDLLQMRALRWRDVVISCLAVGGAYFTAEMLRLGMGNALFRLNDYNLSLLFLVPIVFLAIRFGLIPSLIASLASFFIINYFYIPPYYSFGENDLIDIINLSLFLVTSIIVSMFGSYTYAHVETARKRERRTQALFEINSIVSRAQDRSAALKLLHKELTELLELEVA
;
A
#
# COMPACT_ATOMS: atom_id res chain seq x y z
N MET A 1 38.56 18.45 37.88
CA MET A 1 37.21 17.97 38.23
C MET A 1 36.26 18.41 37.12
N SER A 2 36.08 17.58 36.08
CA SER A 2 35.24 17.93 34.92
C SER A 2 33.81 17.48 35.18
N ASP A 3 32.92 18.45 35.33
CA ASP A 3 31.47 18.30 35.50
C ASP A 3 30.87 17.71 34.20
N SER A 4 30.82 16.38 34.10
CA SER A 4 30.17 15.67 32.98
C SER A 4 28.66 15.75 33.14
N LYS A 5 28.08 16.92 32.86
CA LYS A 5 26.62 17.08 32.79
C LYS A 5 26.05 16.10 31.75
N SER A 6 25.22 15.17 32.21
CA SER A 6 24.55 14.18 31.35
C SER A 6 23.67 14.90 30.33
N LYS A 7 23.77 14.54 29.05
CA LYS A 7 23.00 15.20 27.98
C LYS A 7 21.53 14.76 28.01
N PRO A 8 20.59 15.61 27.57
CA PRO A 8 19.20 15.19 27.39
C PRO A 8 19.11 14.01 26.41
N LEU A 9 18.32 12.99 26.74
CA LEU A 9 18.17 11.76 25.99
C LEU A 9 16.77 11.65 25.40
N VAL A 10 16.69 11.54 24.07
CA VAL A 10 15.44 11.30 23.35
C VAL A 10 15.46 9.89 22.78
N ILE A 11 14.51 9.07 23.24
CA ILE A 11 14.39 7.66 22.83
C ILE A 11 13.15 7.51 21.95
N VAL A 12 13.29 6.81 20.83
CA VAL A 12 12.17 6.40 19.98
C VAL A 12 12.08 4.88 19.90
N CYS A 13 10.95 4.32 20.31
CA CYS A 13 10.72 2.87 20.21
C CYS A 13 10.35 2.49 18.77
N VAL A 14 11.18 1.68 18.14
CA VAL A 14 10.98 1.24 16.76
C VAL A 14 10.27 -0.12 16.74
N GLY A 15 9.29 -0.27 15.84
CA GLY A 15 8.56 -1.53 15.65
C GLY A 15 8.00 -1.67 14.23
N SER A 16 7.31 -2.79 13.97
CA SER A 16 6.83 -3.17 12.63
C SER A 16 5.63 -2.37 12.11
N HIS A 17 5.11 -1.42 12.90
CA HIS A 17 3.92 -0.66 12.53
C HIS A 17 4.21 0.35 11.39
N PRO A 18 3.37 0.45 10.33
CA PRO A 18 3.65 1.32 9.17
C PRO A 18 3.83 2.82 9.46
N GLN A 19 3.31 3.28 10.60
CA GLN A 19 3.41 4.69 11.02
C GLN A 19 4.60 4.96 11.95
N THR A 20 5.47 3.99 12.22
CA THR A 20 6.70 4.19 13.00
C THR A 20 7.57 5.31 12.41
N ALA A 21 7.58 5.49 11.08
CA ALA A 21 8.27 6.63 10.45
C ALA A 21 7.81 8.00 10.98
N ARG A 22 6.52 8.18 11.29
CA ARG A 22 6.01 9.44 11.88
C ARG A 22 6.54 9.66 13.30
N LEU A 23 6.67 8.57 14.07
CA LEU A 23 7.24 8.57 15.42
C LEU A 23 8.73 8.96 15.37
N ILE A 24 9.48 8.38 14.42
CA ILE A 24 10.90 8.70 14.17
C ILE A 24 11.05 10.19 13.86
N SER A 25 10.33 10.71 12.87
CA SER A 25 10.39 12.12 12.49
C SER A 25 9.98 13.07 13.62
N ALA A 26 8.96 12.72 14.42
CA ALA A 26 8.53 13.53 15.56
C ALA A 26 9.59 13.58 16.67
N SER A 27 10.20 12.44 16.98
CA SER A 27 11.26 12.35 17.99
C SER A 27 12.53 13.10 17.57
N LYS A 28 12.92 13.05 16.29
CA LYS A 28 14.08 13.79 15.77
C LYS A 28 13.96 15.29 16.01
N ARG A 29 12.80 15.88 15.70
CA ARG A 29 12.55 17.32 15.91
C ARG A 29 12.75 17.72 17.38
N LYS A 30 12.33 16.85 18.30
CA LYS A 30 12.51 17.06 19.75
C LYS A 30 13.97 16.97 20.15
N ALA A 31 14.69 15.97 19.65
CA ALA A 31 16.11 15.80 19.92
C ALA A 31 16.95 16.98 19.41
N THR A 32 16.69 17.46 18.19
CA THR A 32 17.36 18.64 17.64
C THR A 32 17.10 19.88 18.48
N ARG A 33 15.87 20.09 18.98
CA ARG A 33 15.53 21.23 19.84
C ARG A 33 16.21 21.19 21.20
N LEU A 34 16.41 19.99 21.75
CA LEU A 34 17.08 19.80 23.04
C LEU A 34 18.61 19.71 22.92
N GLN A 35 19.14 19.68 21.68
CA GLN A 35 20.55 19.38 21.40
C GLN A 35 21.03 18.11 22.13
N GLY A 36 20.12 17.14 22.25
CA GLY A 36 20.30 15.92 23.03
C GLY A 36 20.74 14.72 22.19
N GLN A 37 21.13 13.65 22.88
CA GLN A 37 21.39 12.36 22.26
C GLN A 37 20.07 11.77 21.76
N TRP A 38 20.06 11.25 20.54
CA TRP A 38 18.89 10.63 19.93
C TRP A 38 19.12 9.15 19.67
N VAL A 39 18.30 8.31 20.29
CA VAL A 39 18.43 6.85 20.26
C VAL A 39 17.17 6.23 19.67
N ALA A 40 17.34 5.37 18.68
CA ALA A 40 16.30 4.48 18.21
C ALA A 40 16.45 3.13 18.90
N LEU A 41 15.54 2.86 19.82
CA LEU A 41 15.56 1.68 20.67
C LEU A 41 14.64 0.60 20.07
N PHE A 42 15.22 -0.56 19.78
CA PHE A 42 14.50 -1.76 19.39
C PHE A 42 14.65 -2.82 20.47
N ILE A 43 13.53 -3.38 20.90
CA ILE A 43 13.52 -4.40 21.95
C ILE A 43 13.14 -5.73 21.33
N GLU A 44 14.05 -6.67 21.41
CA GLU A 44 13.89 -8.03 20.92
C GLU A 44 13.15 -8.84 22.00
N THR A 45 11.85 -9.01 21.83
CA THR A 45 11.02 -9.87 22.67
C THR A 45 10.89 -11.27 22.06
N PRO A 46 10.63 -12.32 22.85
CA PRO A 46 10.36 -13.67 22.32
C PRO A 46 9.22 -13.70 21.29
N GLU A 47 8.24 -12.80 21.42
CA GLU A 47 7.12 -12.64 20.48
C GLU A 47 7.58 -12.17 19.09
N TYR A 48 8.67 -11.42 19.00
CA TYR A 48 9.25 -10.95 17.73
C TYR A 48 9.77 -12.12 16.87
N PHE A 49 10.32 -13.16 17.49
CA PHE A 49 10.83 -14.34 16.78
C PHE A 49 9.72 -15.12 16.06
N ASN A 50 8.49 -15.05 16.57
CA ASN A 50 7.31 -15.68 15.95
C ASN A 50 6.62 -14.79 14.90
N GLU A 51 7.13 -13.59 14.61
CA GLU A 51 6.51 -12.70 13.62
C GLU A 51 6.83 -13.07 12.16
N SER A 52 5.86 -12.82 11.27
CA SER A 52 6.00 -13.05 9.83
C SER A 52 7.20 -12.30 9.23
N SER A 53 7.79 -12.87 8.18
CA SER A 53 8.92 -12.27 7.44
C SER A 53 8.66 -10.81 7.05
N ASP A 54 7.44 -10.50 6.58
CA ASP A 54 7.01 -9.15 6.21
C ASP A 54 7.12 -8.12 7.35
N LYS A 55 6.80 -8.53 8.59
CA LYS A 55 6.87 -7.62 9.74
C LYS A 55 8.32 -7.38 10.15
N ARG A 56 9.14 -8.42 10.13
CA ARG A 56 10.58 -8.33 10.44
C ARG A 56 11.28 -7.40 9.45
N GLN A 57 10.99 -7.54 8.16
CA GLN A 57 11.52 -6.66 7.12
C GLN A 57 11.14 -5.19 7.37
N ARG A 58 9.88 -4.89 7.68
CA ARG A 58 9.46 -3.50 7.99
C ARG A 58 10.15 -2.92 9.20
N THR A 59 10.39 -3.72 10.25
CA THR A 59 11.14 -3.25 11.42
C THR A 59 12.56 -2.87 11.03
N LEU A 60 13.24 -3.68 10.21
CA LEU A 60 14.58 -3.37 9.71
C LEU A 60 14.58 -2.10 8.85
N GLU A 61 13.60 -1.93 7.96
CA GLU A 61 13.44 -0.70 7.17
C GLU A 61 13.30 0.54 8.06
N HIS A 62 12.52 0.47 9.14
CA HIS A 62 12.39 1.59 10.08
C HIS A 62 13.67 1.86 10.88
N LEU A 63 14.45 0.83 11.21
CA LEU A 63 15.74 0.99 11.88
C LEU A 63 16.76 1.67 10.96
N GLN A 64 16.87 1.21 9.72
CA GLN A 64 17.71 1.85 8.69
C GLN A 64 17.28 3.30 8.45
N PHE A 65 15.96 3.55 8.42
CA PHE A 65 15.43 4.90 8.32
C PHE A 65 15.87 5.77 9.51
N ALA A 66 15.76 5.30 10.74
CA ALA A 66 16.23 6.06 11.91
C ALA A 66 17.75 6.33 11.87
N GLU A 67 18.54 5.34 11.47
CA GLU A 67 19.99 5.44 11.32
C GLU A 67 20.39 6.50 10.29
N SER A 68 19.73 6.51 9.12
CA SER A 68 19.96 7.53 8.08
C SER A 68 19.65 8.97 8.54
N TYR A 69 18.80 9.14 9.56
CA TYR A 69 18.51 10.43 10.18
C TYR A 69 19.49 10.78 11.32
N GLY A 70 20.50 9.95 11.56
CA GLY A 70 21.50 10.10 12.61
C GLY A 70 21.03 9.66 13.99
N ALA A 71 20.11 8.70 14.09
CA ALA A 71 19.81 8.05 15.37
C ALA A 71 20.91 7.04 15.69
N GLN A 72 21.30 6.98 16.96
CA GLN A 72 22.06 5.83 17.45
C GLN A 72 21.11 4.65 17.59
N ILE A 73 21.38 3.56 16.88
CA ILE A 73 20.55 2.35 16.96
C ILE A 73 21.00 1.52 18.17
N VAL A 74 20.05 1.21 19.05
CA VAL A 74 20.28 0.33 20.21
C VAL A 74 19.29 -0.82 20.13
N ARG A 75 19.81 -2.06 20.14
CA ARG A 75 19.02 -3.29 20.17
C ARG A 75 19.24 -3.98 21.50
N LEU A 76 18.16 -4.23 22.24
CA LEU A 76 18.23 -4.88 23.55
C LEU A 76 17.31 -6.10 23.59
N PRO A 77 17.84 -7.29 23.90
CA PRO A 77 17.02 -8.44 24.21
C PRO A 77 16.36 -8.23 25.58
N ALA A 78 15.03 -8.38 25.66
CA ALA A 78 14.31 -8.27 26.93
C ALA A 78 13.08 -9.18 26.94
N GLN A 79 12.72 -9.68 28.13
CA GLN A 79 11.50 -10.47 28.31
C GLN A 79 10.22 -9.65 28.07
N GLY A 80 10.29 -8.33 28.26
CA GLY A 80 9.19 -7.40 28.01
C GLY A 80 9.69 -6.05 27.54
N ILE A 81 8.86 -5.37 26.74
CA ILE A 81 9.18 -4.05 26.18
C ILE A 81 9.37 -3.01 27.30
N ALA A 82 8.49 -3.00 28.31
CA ALA A 82 8.57 -2.02 29.38
C ALA A 82 9.85 -2.16 30.23
N SER A 83 10.20 -3.39 30.63
CA SER A 83 11.41 -3.64 31.43
C SER A 83 12.67 -3.30 30.66
N GLY A 84 12.76 -3.70 29.39
CA GLY A 84 13.94 -3.39 28.56
C GLY A 84 14.16 -1.89 28.32
N ILE A 85 13.09 -1.09 28.23
CA ILE A 85 13.22 0.37 28.17
C ILE A 85 13.76 0.91 29.49
N GLN A 86 13.26 0.41 30.63
CA GLN A 86 13.64 0.89 31.95
C GLN A 86 15.11 0.61 32.24
N ASP A 87 15.54 -0.64 32.01
CA ASP A 87 16.94 -1.06 32.20
C ASP A 87 17.90 -0.17 31.41
N TYR A 88 17.52 0.19 30.18
CA TYR A 88 18.30 1.09 29.34
C TYR A 88 18.38 2.51 29.91
N ILE A 89 17.23 3.10 30.30
CA ILE A 89 17.19 4.47 30.84
C ILE A 89 18.01 4.56 32.13
N THR A 90 17.85 3.60 33.04
CA THR A 90 18.60 3.54 34.31
C THR A 90 20.11 3.39 34.07
N SER A 91 20.52 2.65 33.03
CA SER A 91 21.95 2.49 32.70
C SER A 91 22.62 3.77 32.17
N GLN A 92 21.85 4.70 31.59
CA GLN A 92 22.36 5.93 30.96
C GLN A 92 22.30 7.16 31.87
N ASP A 93 21.46 7.13 32.91
CA ASP A 93 21.23 8.22 33.88
C ASP A 93 21.17 9.65 33.26
N PRO A 94 20.21 9.91 32.35
CA PRO A 94 20.15 11.16 31.60
C PRO A 94 19.56 12.31 32.43
N GLU A 95 20.05 13.55 32.23
CA GLU A 95 19.51 14.77 32.85
C GLU A 95 18.01 14.97 32.53
N SER A 96 17.60 14.64 31.31
CA SER A 96 16.18 14.57 30.96
C SER A 96 15.90 13.49 29.93
N CYS A 97 14.90 12.65 30.20
CA CYS A 97 14.46 11.59 29.31
C CYS A 97 13.14 11.96 28.61
N HIS A 98 13.11 11.80 27.29
CA HIS A 98 11.93 11.94 26.45
C HIS A 98 11.70 10.67 25.63
N LEU A 99 10.67 9.91 25.97
CA LEU A 99 10.38 8.61 25.38
C LEU A 99 9.21 8.71 24.39
N TYR A 100 9.42 8.34 23.13
CA TYR A 100 8.39 8.29 22.11
C TYR A 100 7.95 6.84 21.88
N ILE A 101 6.69 6.55 22.21
CA ILE A 101 6.06 5.25 22.00
C ILE A 101 4.87 5.38 21.06
N GLY A 102 4.82 4.46 20.09
CA GLY A 102 3.65 4.27 19.26
C GLY A 102 2.59 3.47 19.99
N GLN A 103 1.40 4.02 20.17
CA GLN A 103 0.25 3.27 20.68
C GLN A 103 -0.64 2.88 19.51
N PRO A 104 -1.03 1.59 19.33
CA PRO A 104 -1.99 1.22 18.31
C PRO A 104 -3.27 2.04 18.52
N GLY A 105 -3.70 2.77 17.48
CA GLY A 105 -4.82 3.70 17.62
C GLY A 105 -6.11 2.99 18.02
N GLN A 106 -6.87 3.61 18.93
CA GLN A 106 -8.16 3.14 19.44
C GLN A 106 -9.23 3.18 18.34
N GLY A 107 -9.17 2.27 17.38
CA GLY A 107 -10.05 2.27 16.21
C GLY A 107 -11.39 1.57 16.42
N VAL A 108 -11.62 0.93 17.56
CA VAL A 108 -12.72 -0.04 17.71
C VAL A 108 -13.22 -0.12 19.16
N LYS A 109 -14.39 0.48 19.48
CA LYS A 109 -14.98 0.50 20.84
C LYS A 109 -15.32 -0.90 21.39
N TRP A 110 -15.63 -1.88 20.53
CA TRP A 110 -15.94 -3.26 20.96
C TRP A 110 -14.69 -4.11 21.26
N LEU A 111 -13.51 -3.70 20.78
CA LEU A 111 -12.24 -4.37 21.08
C LEU A 111 -11.65 -3.95 22.45
N ARG A 112 -12.38 -3.13 23.21
CA ARG A 112 -12.04 -2.72 24.58
C ARG A 112 -12.01 -3.89 25.58
N TRP A 113 -12.56 -5.04 25.19
CA TRP A 113 -12.59 -6.26 26.00
C TRP A 113 -11.36 -7.16 25.77
N MET A 114 -10.43 -6.80 24.88
CA MET A 114 -9.18 -7.53 24.69
C MET A 114 -8.05 -6.95 25.57
N PRO A 115 -7.34 -7.78 26.37
CA PRO A 115 -6.31 -7.32 27.31
C PRO A 115 -5.00 -6.80 26.67
N LYS A 116 -4.90 -6.73 25.33
CA LYS A 116 -3.67 -6.35 24.60
C LYS A 116 -3.42 -4.84 24.51
N ILE A 117 -4.27 -3.99 25.10
CA ILE A 117 -4.16 -2.52 25.03
C ILE A 117 -3.26 -1.94 26.16
N ALA A 118 -2.75 -2.79 27.06
CA ALA A 118 -2.07 -2.37 28.28
C ALA A 118 -0.59 -1.94 28.13
N LEU A 119 0.05 -2.00 26.97
CA LEU A 119 1.51 -1.75 26.91
C LEU A 119 1.89 -0.29 27.18
N ALA A 120 1.29 0.66 26.46
CA ALA A 120 1.58 2.09 26.64
C ALA A 120 1.10 2.60 28.01
N GLU A 121 0.04 1.99 28.55
CA GLU A 121 -0.54 2.33 29.85
C GLU A 121 0.29 1.76 31.00
N ARG A 122 0.77 0.51 30.90
CA ARG A 122 1.74 -0.08 31.84
C ARG A 122 3.06 0.67 31.82
N VAL A 123 3.56 1.04 30.64
CA VAL A 123 4.77 1.86 30.53
C VAL A 123 4.55 3.23 31.16
N LYS A 124 3.42 3.91 30.91
CA LYS A 124 3.12 5.19 31.55
C LYS A 124 2.99 5.08 33.07
N ALA A 125 2.34 4.03 33.57
CA ALA A 125 2.13 3.82 35.01
C ALA A 125 3.42 3.47 35.76
N HIS A 126 4.39 2.82 35.09
CA HIS A 126 5.67 2.46 35.69
C HIS A 126 6.80 3.49 35.45
N MET A 127 6.67 4.37 34.45
CA MET A 127 7.75 5.28 34.02
C MET A 127 7.47 6.78 34.20
N SER A 128 6.36 7.17 34.83
CA SER A 128 6.00 8.60 34.99
C SER A 128 6.96 9.40 35.87
N GLU A 129 7.78 8.74 36.69
CA GLU A 129 8.70 9.40 37.61
C GLU A 129 10.08 9.69 36.99
N CYS A 130 10.52 8.94 35.98
CA CYS A 130 11.88 9.06 35.41
C CYS A 130 11.91 9.62 33.97
N CYS A 131 10.80 9.60 33.22
CA CYS A 131 10.81 9.99 31.82
C CYS A 131 9.49 10.62 31.34
N ARG A 132 9.57 11.64 30.46
CA ARG A 132 8.39 12.21 29.80
C ARG A 132 8.00 11.36 28.60
N VAL A 133 6.91 10.61 28.74
CA VAL A 133 6.42 9.67 27.70
C VAL A 133 5.45 10.36 26.74
N TYR A 134 5.83 10.46 25.46
CA TYR A 134 4.98 10.90 24.36
C TYR A 134 4.38 9.70 23.64
N THR A 135 3.06 9.55 23.75
CA THR A 135 2.31 8.54 22.98
C THR A 135 1.76 9.15 21.71
N ILE A 136 2.21 8.65 20.55
CA ILE A 136 1.59 8.96 19.27
C ILE A 136 0.62 7.83 18.94
N ALA A 137 -0.66 8.17 18.77
CA ALA A 137 -1.65 7.22 18.30
C ALA A 137 -1.29 6.81 16.86
N LEU A 138 -0.77 5.60 16.72
CA LEU A 138 -0.53 4.94 15.45
C LEU A 138 -1.87 4.37 14.97
N THR A 139 -2.80 5.25 14.62
CA THR A 139 -4.09 4.83 14.08
C THR A 139 -3.84 4.28 12.69
N LYS A 140 -4.27 3.04 12.46
CA LYS A 140 -4.33 2.43 11.13
C LYS A 140 -5.34 3.18 10.25
N ARG A 141 -5.04 4.41 9.84
CA ARG A 141 -5.64 5.02 8.65
C ARG A 141 -4.96 4.38 7.44
N SER A 142 -5.31 3.12 7.22
CA SER A 142 -4.96 2.32 6.05
C SER A 142 -6.20 1.50 5.67
N LYS A 143 -7.33 2.21 5.58
CA LYS A 143 -8.61 1.69 5.10
C LYS A 143 -9.39 2.69 4.23
N GLY A 144 -9.06 3.99 4.26
CA GLY A 144 -9.64 5.00 3.37
C GLY A 144 -9.03 4.98 1.97
N ASP A 145 -7.69 5.01 1.88
CA ASP A 145 -7.02 5.09 0.58
C ASP A 145 -6.99 3.76 -0.18
N LYS A 146 -7.25 2.64 0.49
CA LYS A 146 -7.17 1.32 -0.15
C LYS A 146 -8.31 1.04 -1.12
N TRP A 147 -9.51 1.59 -0.92
CA TRP A 147 -10.59 1.35 -1.89
C TRP A 147 -10.30 2.08 -3.19
N ILE A 148 -9.70 3.28 -3.12
CA ILE A 148 -9.30 4.06 -4.28
C ILE A 148 -8.02 3.49 -4.92
N ASP A 149 -7.07 2.98 -4.13
CA ASP A 149 -5.86 2.29 -4.62
C ASP A 149 -6.14 0.88 -5.17
N LEU A 150 -7.20 0.20 -4.69
CA LEU A 150 -7.74 -1.02 -5.30
C LEU A 150 -8.49 -0.71 -6.59
N LEU A 151 -9.18 0.43 -6.64
CA LEU A 151 -9.71 1.04 -7.87
C LEU A 151 -8.58 1.70 -8.68
N GLN A 152 -7.36 1.16 -8.66
CA GLN A 152 -6.11 1.69 -9.21
C GLN A 152 -6.34 2.35 -10.58
N MET A 153 -6.75 3.63 -10.57
CA MET A 153 -7.17 4.34 -11.76
C MET A 153 -5.90 4.68 -12.53
N ARG A 154 -5.45 3.76 -13.37
CA ARG A 154 -4.37 4.02 -14.31
C ARG A 154 -4.80 5.17 -15.21
N ALA A 155 -3.93 6.12 -15.49
CA ALA A 155 -4.25 7.20 -16.43
C ALA A 155 -4.82 6.61 -17.74
N LEU A 156 -5.99 7.13 -18.16
CA LEU A 156 -6.71 6.67 -19.35
C LEU A 156 -5.76 6.69 -20.55
N ARG A 157 -5.37 5.51 -21.06
CA ARG A 157 -4.61 5.42 -22.29
C ARG A 157 -5.60 5.27 -23.43
N TRP A 158 -5.37 5.99 -24.54
CA TRP A 158 -6.22 5.88 -25.73
C TRP A 158 -6.38 4.42 -26.22
N ARG A 159 -5.31 3.64 -26.10
CA ARG A 159 -5.33 2.20 -26.43
C ARG A 159 -6.36 1.41 -25.62
N ASP A 160 -6.58 1.77 -24.36
CA ASP A 160 -7.53 1.08 -23.48
C ASP A 160 -8.97 1.34 -23.96
N VAL A 161 -9.27 2.56 -24.39
CA VAL A 161 -10.57 2.94 -24.99
C VAL A 161 -10.82 2.14 -26.26
N VAL A 162 -9.84 2.08 -27.17
CA VAL A 162 -9.97 1.37 -28.46
C VAL A 162 -10.22 -0.13 -28.23
N ILE A 163 -9.50 -0.75 -27.29
CA ILE A 163 -9.68 -2.18 -26.96
C ILE A 163 -11.08 -2.42 -26.38
N SER A 164 -11.57 -1.55 -25.50
CA SER A 164 -12.93 -1.65 -24.96
C SER A 164 -13.99 -1.53 -26.04
N CYS A 165 -13.86 -0.55 -26.95
CA CYS A 165 -14.79 -0.38 -28.06
C CYS A 165 -14.77 -1.59 -29.02
N LEU A 166 -13.60 -2.14 -29.32
CA LEU A 166 -13.49 -3.34 -30.17
C LEU A 166 -14.14 -4.57 -29.52
N ALA A 167 -13.91 -4.78 -28.22
CA ALA A 167 -14.49 -5.92 -27.51
C ALA A 167 -16.03 -5.84 -27.45
N VAL A 168 -16.57 -4.65 -27.18
CA VAL A 168 -18.02 -4.41 -27.17
C VAL A 168 -18.61 -4.49 -28.58
N GLY A 169 -17.93 -3.93 -29.58
CA GLY A 169 -18.33 -4.05 -30.98
C GLY A 169 -18.34 -5.50 -31.47
N GLY A 170 -17.39 -6.32 -31.00
CA GLY A 170 -17.39 -7.76 -31.24
C GLY A 170 -18.61 -8.45 -30.63
N ALA A 171 -18.98 -8.13 -29.39
CA ALA A 171 -20.18 -8.67 -28.75
C ALA A 171 -21.49 -8.23 -29.45
N TYR A 172 -21.54 -6.99 -29.93
CA TYR A 172 -22.64 -6.52 -30.76
C TYR A 172 -22.74 -7.32 -32.07
N PHE A 173 -21.62 -7.52 -32.77
CA PHE A 173 -21.60 -8.28 -34.02
C PHE A 173 -22.01 -9.74 -33.82
N THR A 174 -21.59 -10.38 -32.73
CA THR A 174 -22.02 -11.75 -32.42
C THR A 174 -23.51 -11.82 -32.07
N ALA A 175 -24.04 -10.83 -31.35
CA ALA A 175 -25.47 -10.72 -31.08
C ALA A 175 -26.29 -10.59 -32.38
N GLU A 176 -25.85 -9.74 -33.31
CA GLU A 176 -26.55 -9.51 -34.58
C GLU A 176 -26.44 -10.73 -35.52
N MET A 177 -25.27 -11.39 -35.56
CA MET A 177 -25.12 -12.65 -36.30
C MET A 177 -26.05 -13.74 -35.76
N LEU A 178 -26.20 -13.84 -34.44
CA LEU A 178 -27.11 -14.81 -33.81
C LEU A 178 -28.58 -14.49 -34.16
N ARG A 179 -28.94 -13.21 -34.15
CA ARG A 179 -30.28 -12.73 -34.54
C ARG A 179 -30.62 -13.09 -35.98
N LEU A 180 -29.67 -12.91 -36.90
CA LEU A 180 -29.84 -13.28 -38.31
C LEU A 180 -29.91 -14.81 -38.51
N GLY A 181 -29.15 -15.58 -37.74
CA GLY A 181 -29.04 -17.04 -37.90
C GLY A 181 -30.17 -17.87 -37.27
N MET A 182 -30.77 -17.43 -36.16
CA MET A 182 -31.76 -18.22 -35.42
C MET A 182 -33.22 -17.98 -35.82
N GLY A 183 -33.50 -16.99 -36.66
CA GLY A 183 -34.85 -16.60 -37.04
C GLY A 183 -35.62 -15.87 -35.92
N ASN A 184 -36.53 -14.98 -36.31
CA ASN A 184 -37.16 -14.00 -35.41
C ASN A 184 -37.95 -14.60 -34.24
N ALA A 185 -38.39 -15.86 -34.32
CA ALA A 185 -39.27 -16.48 -33.32
C ALA A 185 -38.53 -17.00 -32.07
N LEU A 186 -37.31 -17.55 -32.22
CA LEU A 186 -36.50 -18.02 -31.09
C LEU A 186 -35.78 -16.86 -30.38
N PHE A 187 -35.44 -15.81 -31.14
CA PHE A 187 -34.73 -14.64 -30.59
C PHE A 187 -35.62 -13.82 -29.64
N ARG A 188 -36.91 -13.64 -29.96
CA ARG A 188 -37.88 -12.94 -29.10
C ARG A 188 -38.07 -13.56 -27.72
N LEU A 189 -37.85 -14.88 -27.59
CA LEU A 189 -37.92 -15.55 -26.29
C LEU A 189 -36.67 -15.28 -25.42
N ASN A 190 -35.59 -14.78 -26.02
CA ASN A 190 -34.29 -14.58 -25.39
C ASN A 190 -33.89 -13.10 -25.27
N ASP A 191 -34.78 -12.16 -25.62
CA ASP A 191 -34.53 -10.72 -25.54
C ASP A 191 -34.03 -10.30 -24.13
N TYR A 192 -34.52 -10.95 -23.07
CA TYR A 192 -34.09 -10.70 -21.69
C TYR A 192 -32.65 -11.14 -21.37
N ASN A 193 -32.12 -12.14 -22.06
CA ASN A 193 -30.79 -12.70 -21.77
C ASN A 193 -29.67 -12.05 -22.59
N LEU A 194 -30.01 -11.15 -23.53
CA LEU A 194 -29.02 -10.54 -24.40
C LEU A 194 -28.00 -9.68 -23.63
N SER A 195 -28.43 -9.05 -22.54
CA SER A 195 -27.57 -8.32 -21.60
C SER A 195 -26.43 -9.20 -21.03
N LEU A 196 -26.63 -10.50 -20.89
CA LEU A 196 -25.61 -11.42 -20.40
C LEU A 196 -24.46 -11.59 -21.41
N LEU A 197 -24.74 -11.51 -22.71
CA LEU A 197 -23.72 -11.59 -23.76
C LEU A 197 -22.72 -10.44 -23.65
N PHE A 198 -23.21 -9.23 -23.34
CA PHE A 198 -22.40 -8.05 -23.14
C PHE A 198 -21.57 -8.09 -21.85
N LEU A 199 -21.90 -8.97 -20.91
CA LEU A 199 -21.14 -9.15 -19.67
C LEU A 199 -19.82 -9.90 -19.91
N VAL A 200 -19.76 -10.78 -20.92
CA VAL A 200 -18.57 -11.56 -21.28
C VAL A 200 -17.34 -10.69 -21.60
N PRO A 201 -17.39 -9.73 -22.55
CA PRO A 201 -16.26 -8.86 -22.82
C PRO A 201 -15.90 -7.97 -21.63
N ILE A 202 -16.88 -7.55 -20.81
CA ILE A 202 -16.65 -6.73 -19.62
C ILE A 202 -15.80 -7.50 -18.59
N VAL A 203 -16.17 -8.75 -18.30
CA VAL A 203 -15.41 -9.64 -17.42
C VAL A 203 -13.99 -9.83 -17.95
N PHE A 204 -13.86 -10.13 -19.24
CA PHE A 204 -12.57 -10.35 -19.87
C PHE A 204 -11.65 -9.12 -19.74
N LEU A 205 -12.18 -7.93 -20.02
CA LEU A 205 -11.45 -6.68 -19.87
C LEU A 205 -11.06 -6.41 -18.41
N ALA A 206 -11.96 -6.67 -17.47
CA ALA A 206 -11.71 -6.47 -16.04
C ALA A 206 -10.54 -7.33 -15.54
N ILE A 207 -10.50 -8.60 -15.95
CA ILE A 207 -9.44 -9.54 -15.55
C ILE A 207 -8.12 -9.20 -16.26
N ARG A 208 -8.16 -8.84 -17.55
CA ARG A 208 -6.95 -8.77 -18.38
C ARG A 208 -6.30 -7.39 -18.48
N PHE A 209 -7.12 -6.33 -18.49
CA PHE A 209 -6.69 -4.94 -18.72
C PHE A 209 -7.00 -4.02 -17.53
N GLY A 210 -7.80 -4.50 -16.56
CA GLY A 210 -8.15 -3.80 -15.33
C GLY A 210 -9.45 -3.01 -15.43
N LEU A 211 -9.66 -2.14 -14.44
CA LEU A 211 -10.98 -1.57 -14.14
C LEU A 211 -11.46 -0.54 -15.16
N ILE A 212 -10.60 0.37 -15.58
CA ILE A 212 -10.98 1.47 -16.48
C ILE A 212 -11.48 0.94 -17.83
N PRO A 213 -10.75 0.05 -18.53
CA PRO A 213 -11.24 -0.55 -19.76
C PRO A 213 -12.60 -1.25 -19.59
N SER A 214 -12.81 -1.97 -18.49
CA SER A 214 -14.06 -2.70 -18.27
C SER A 214 -15.24 -1.76 -17.92
N LEU A 215 -14.98 -0.65 -17.21
CA LEU A 215 -15.98 0.39 -16.96
C LEU A 215 -16.38 1.14 -18.25
N ILE A 216 -15.42 1.43 -19.13
CA ILE A 216 -15.71 2.01 -20.44
C ILE A 216 -16.57 1.05 -21.24
N ALA A 217 -16.22 -0.25 -21.21
CA ALA A 217 -17.01 -1.28 -21.89
C ALA A 217 -18.41 -1.43 -21.29
N SER A 218 -18.58 -1.39 -19.96
CA SER A 218 -19.91 -1.47 -19.35
C SER A 218 -20.79 -0.29 -19.73
N LEU A 219 -20.22 0.91 -19.80
CA LEU A 219 -20.95 2.11 -20.18
C LEU A 219 -21.30 2.10 -21.68
N ALA A 220 -20.37 1.68 -22.55
CA ALA A 220 -20.63 1.49 -23.97
C ALA A 220 -21.72 0.44 -24.22
N SER A 221 -21.64 -0.71 -23.52
CA SER A 221 -22.66 -1.77 -23.57
C SER A 221 -24.02 -1.26 -23.09
N PHE A 222 -24.07 -0.47 -22.01
CA PHE A 222 -25.32 0.16 -21.54
C PHE A 222 -25.99 0.98 -22.65
N PHE A 223 -25.24 1.83 -23.35
CA PHE A 223 -25.80 2.64 -24.44
C PHE A 223 -26.23 1.80 -25.63
N ILE A 224 -25.46 0.78 -26.00
CA ILE A 224 -25.79 -0.13 -27.10
C ILE A 224 -27.06 -0.93 -26.79
N ILE A 225 -27.16 -1.47 -25.56
CA ILE A 225 -28.35 -2.20 -25.10
C ILE A 225 -29.57 -1.29 -25.14
N ASN A 226 -29.47 -0.10 -24.56
CA ASN A 226 -30.57 0.86 -24.51
C ASN A 226 -31.04 1.29 -25.91
N TYR A 227 -30.13 1.50 -26.85
CA TYR A 227 -30.47 2.02 -28.17
C TYR A 227 -30.95 0.94 -29.16
N PHE A 228 -30.34 -0.25 -29.15
CA PHE A 228 -30.61 -1.28 -30.17
C PHE A 228 -31.54 -2.39 -29.72
N TYR A 229 -31.61 -2.68 -28.41
CA TYR A 229 -32.24 -3.91 -27.91
C TYR A 229 -33.42 -3.67 -26.96
N ILE A 230 -33.61 -2.44 -26.48
CA ILE A 230 -34.75 -2.04 -25.66
C ILE A 230 -35.74 -1.21 -26.52
N PRO A 231 -37.04 -1.53 -26.57
CA PRO A 231 -38.04 -0.69 -27.20
C PRO A 231 -38.22 0.64 -26.44
N PRO A 232 -38.38 1.80 -27.13
CA PRO A 232 -38.42 2.00 -28.57
C PRO A 232 -37.04 1.91 -29.24
N TYR A 233 -36.87 0.97 -30.16
CA TYR A 233 -35.60 0.74 -30.86
C TYR A 233 -35.13 2.00 -31.62
N TYR A 234 -33.83 2.24 -31.62
CA TYR A 234 -33.16 3.38 -32.24
C TYR A 234 -33.55 4.74 -31.66
N SER A 235 -34.07 4.76 -30.43
CA SER A 235 -34.43 5.96 -29.68
C SER A 235 -33.95 5.85 -28.23
N PHE A 236 -33.79 7.00 -27.57
CA PHE A 236 -33.56 7.09 -26.11
C PHE A 236 -34.84 7.54 -25.36
N GLY A 237 -35.99 7.54 -26.04
CA GLY A 237 -37.27 8.01 -25.53
C GLY A 237 -37.97 7.03 -24.58
N GLU A 238 -38.97 7.53 -23.85
CA GLU A 238 -39.84 6.87 -22.85
C GLU A 238 -39.74 5.33 -22.80
N ASN A 239 -38.80 4.85 -21.99
CA ASN A 239 -38.64 3.44 -21.65
C ASN A 239 -39.66 3.05 -20.56
N ASP A 240 -40.16 1.82 -20.62
CA ASP A 240 -40.96 1.25 -19.53
C ASP A 240 -40.13 1.18 -18.24
N LEU A 241 -40.82 1.28 -17.09
CA LEU A 241 -40.16 1.23 -15.77
C LEU A 241 -39.35 -0.06 -15.59
N ILE A 242 -39.82 -1.17 -16.16
CA ILE A 242 -39.16 -2.48 -16.12
C ILE A 242 -37.81 -2.44 -16.85
N ASP A 243 -37.74 -1.79 -18.01
CA ASP A 243 -36.52 -1.72 -18.81
C ASP A 243 -35.48 -0.81 -18.17
N ILE A 244 -35.91 0.30 -17.57
CA ILE A 244 -35.05 1.17 -16.76
C ILE A 244 -34.44 0.39 -15.59
N ILE A 245 -35.24 -0.43 -14.90
CA ILE A 245 -34.77 -1.28 -13.79
C ILE A 245 -33.76 -2.32 -14.30
N ASN A 246 -34.06 -3.03 -15.39
CA ASN A 246 -33.18 -4.04 -15.96
C ASN A 246 -31.84 -3.46 -16.40
N LEU A 247 -31.88 -2.31 -17.08
CA LEU A 247 -30.69 -1.61 -17.55
C LEU A 247 -29.84 -1.07 -16.38
N SER A 248 -30.49 -0.56 -15.33
CA SER A 248 -29.82 -0.14 -14.09
C SER A 248 -29.18 -1.32 -13.37
N LEU A 249 -29.88 -2.45 -13.28
CA LEU A 249 -29.36 -3.67 -12.68
C LEU A 249 -28.14 -4.18 -13.46
N PHE A 250 -28.21 -4.22 -14.80
CA PHE A 250 -27.08 -4.57 -15.65
C PHE A 250 -25.88 -3.66 -15.40
N LEU A 251 -26.08 -2.34 -15.34
CA LEU A 251 -25.00 -1.38 -15.09
C LEU A 251 -24.37 -1.61 -13.71
N VAL A 252 -25.17 -1.79 -12.67
CA VAL A 252 -24.66 -2.05 -11.32
C VAL A 252 -23.92 -3.40 -11.26
N THR A 253 -24.49 -4.46 -11.81
CA THR A 253 -23.86 -5.79 -11.83
C THR A 253 -22.56 -5.78 -12.62
N SER A 254 -22.51 -5.13 -13.79
CA SER A 254 -21.29 -5.05 -14.60
C SER A 254 -20.19 -4.23 -13.94
N ILE A 255 -20.52 -3.17 -13.18
CA ILE A 255 -19.57 -2.43 -12.35
C ILE A 255 -19.04 -3.32 -11.23
N ILE A 256 -19.92 -4.04 -10.52
CA ILE A 256 -19.51 -4.97 -9.46
C ILE A 256 -18.54 -6.02 -10.02
N VAL A 257 -18.92 -6.66 -11.12
CA VAL A 257 -18.08 -7.65 -11.82
C VAL A 257 -16.75 -7.05 -12.25
N SER A 258 -16.75 -5.82 -12.77
CA SER A 258 -15.54 -5.08 -13.13
C SER A 258 -14.62 -4.87 -11.93
N MET A 259 -15.17 -4.50 -10.78
CA MET A 259 -14.41 -4.34 -9.53
C MET A 259 -13.81 -5.67 -9.06
N PHE A 260 -14.57 -6.75 -9.08
CA PHE A 260 -14.08 -8.08 -8.69
C PHE A 260 -13.04 -8.63 -9.66
N GLY A 261 -13.26 -8.52 -10.98
CA GLY A 261 -12.30 -8.96 -11.99
C GLY A 261 -10.97 -8.21 -11.89
N SER A 262 -11.03 -6.89 -11.66
CA SER A 262 -9.85 -6.03 -11.56
C SER A 262 -9.00 -6.28 -10.30
N TYR A 263 -9.59 -6.82 -9.24
CA TYR A 263 -8.86 -7.22 -8.04
C TYR A 263 -7.74 -8.23 -8.34
N THR A 264 -7.96 -9.12 -9.31
CA THR A 264 -6.97 -10.14 -9.71
C THR A 264 -5.78 -9.52 -10.47
N TYR A 265 -6.01 -8.47 -11.26
CA TYR A 265 -4.96 -7.75 -12.00
C TYR A 265 -4.02 -6.94 -11.09
N ALA A 266 -4.56 -6.32 -10.03
CA ALA A 266 -3.81 -5.45 -9.12
C ALA A 266 -2.64 -6.14 -8.38
N HIS A 267 -2.73 -7.46 -8.17
CA HIS A 267 -1.67 -8.25 -7.53
C HIS A 267 -0.49 -8.53 -8.47
N VAL A 268 -0.72 -8.62 -9.78
CA VAL A 268 0.35 -8.91 -10.76
C VAL A 268 1.27 -7.71 -10.97
N GLU A 269 0.71 -6.49 -11.01
CA GLU A 269 1.49 -5.27 -11.25
C GLU A 269 2.36 -4.90 -10.03
N THR A 270 1.86 -5.13 -8.82
CA THR A 270 2.60 -4.91 -7.57
C THR A 270 3.67 -5.98 -7.33
N ALA A 271 3.41 -7.24 -7.69
CA ALA A 271 4.41 -8.30 -7.70
C ALA A 271 5.55 -8.04 -8.70
N ARG A 272 5.23 -7.61 -9.93
CA ARG A 272 6.25 -7.26 -10.96
C ARG A 272 7.14 -6.08 -10.56
N LYS A 273 6.59 -5.07 -9.88
CA LYS A 273 7.39 -3.95 -9.34
C LYS A 273 8.32 -4.40 -8.22
N ARG A 274 7.91 -5.38 -7.40
CA ARG A 274 8.80 -6.00 -6.39
C ARG A 274 9.90 -6.81 -7.05
N GLU A 275 9.56 -7.64 -8.04
CA GLU A 275 10.50 -8.47 -8.78
C GLU A 275 11.61 -7.62 -9.43
N ARG A 276 11.25 -6.51 -10.10
CA ARG A 276 12.23 -5.59 -10.71
C ARG A 276 13.14 -4.91 -9.69
N ARG A 277 12.63 -4.55 -8.51
CA ARG A 277 13.44 -3.96 -7.43
C ARG A 277 14.41 -4.99 -6.85
N THR A 278 13.95 -6.22 -6.65
CA THR A 278 14.82 -7.31 -6.19
C THR A 278 15.86 -7.69 -7.23
N GLN A 279 15.52 -7.70 -8.52
CA GLN A 279 16.48 -7.91 -9.61
C GLN A 279 17.52 -6.80 -9.68
N ALA A 280 17.13 -5.52 -9.61
CA ALA A 280 18.07 -4.40 -9.59
C ALA A 280 19.00 -4.46 -8.36
N LEU A 281 18.46 -4.82 -7.18
CA LEU A 281 19.27 -5.01 -5.97
C LEU A 281 20.20 -6.22 -6.07
N PHE A 282 19.78 -7.30 -6.71
CA PHE A 282 20.61 -8.47 -6.95
C PHE A 282 21.73 -8.16 -7.95
N GLU A 283 21.44 -7.39 -8.98
CA GLU A 283 22.42 -6.93 -9.97
C GLU A 283 23.48 -6.04 -9.31
N ILE A 284 23.06 -5.03 -8.53
CA ILE A 284 23.97 -4.17 -7.75
C ILE A 284 24.81 -4.99 -6.77
N ASN A 285 24.19 -5.90 -6.00
CA ASN A 285 24.91 -6.73 -5.04
C ASN A 285 25.88 -7.70 -5.74
N SER A 286 25.51 -8.24 -6.91
CA SER A 286 26.38 -9.10 -7.71
C SER A 286 27.59 -8.35 -8.28
N ILE A 287 27.42 -7.09 -8.68
CA ILE A 287 28.51 -6.22 -9.16
C ILE A 287 29.46 -5.90 -8.00
N VAL A 288 28.92 -5.57 -6.81
CA VAL A 288 29.70 -5.30 -5.59
C VAL A 288 30.44 -6.55 -5.10
N SER A 289 29.83 -7.73 -5.20
CA SER A 289 30.45 -9.01 -4.80
C SER A 289 31.54 -9.46 -5.77
N ARG A 290 31.38 -9.19 -7.07
CA ARG A 290 32.43 -9.40 -8.08
C ARG A 290 33.57 -8.39 -7.98
N ALA A 291 33.33 -7.23 -7.37
CA ALA A 291 34.30 -6.17 -7.15
C ALA A 291 35.19 -6.42 -5.91
N GLN A 292 35.51 -7.67 -5.61
CA GLN A 292 36.42 -8.05 -4.52
C GLN A 292 37.90 -7.75 -4.81
N ASP A 293 38.19 -7.04 -5.90
CA ASP A 293 39.48 -6.42 -6.14
C ASP A 293 39.37 -4.91 -5.89
N ARG A 294 39.68 -4.51 -4.66
CA ARG A 294 39.50 -3.16 -4.07
C ARG A 294 40.10 -2.02 -4.91
N SER A 295 40.99 -2.35 -5.85
CA SER A 295 41.67 -1.43 -6.77
C SER A 295 40.92 -1.21 -8.10
N ALA A 296 40.17 -2.20 -8.59
CA ALA A 296 39.44 -2.14 -9.85
C ALA A 296 38.09 -1.43 -9.70
N ALA A 297 37.41 -1.64 -8.57
CA ALA A 297 36.14 -1.01 -8.25
C ALA A 297 36.24 0.51 -8.21
N LEU A 298 37.28 1.05 -7.58
CA LEU A 298 37.50 2.50 -7.47
C LEU A 298 37.81 3.15 -8.83
N LYS A 299 38.53 2.45 -9.73
CA LYS A 299 38.80 2.96 -11.08
C LYS A 299 37.56 2.97 -11.96
N LEU A 300 36.71 1.95 -11.86
CA LEU A 300 35.45 1.92 -12.62
C LEU A 300 34.47 2.98 -12.10
N LEU A 301 34.35 3.13 -10.78
CA LEU A 301 33.47 4.13 -10.17
C LEU A 301 33.92 5.55 -10.50
N HIS A 302 35.23 5.80 -10.59
CA HIS A 302 35.76 7.09 -11.01
C HIS A 302 35.46 7.34 -12.50
N LYS A 303 35.70 6.37 -13.38
CA LYS A 303 35.45 6.51 -14.82
C LYS A 303 33.96 6.75 -15.14
N GLU A 304 33.07 5.98 -14.51
CA GLU A 304 31.62 6.10 -14.75
C GLU A 304 31.03 7.38 -14.13
N LEU A 305 31.56 7.85 -12.98
CA LEU A 305 31.16 9.14 -12.40
C LEU A 305 31.61 10.31 -13.27
N THR A 306 32.81 10.27 -13.85
CA THR A 306 33.29 11.33 -14.75
C THR A 306 32.45 11.40 -16.03
N GLU A 307 32.01 10.24 -16.54
CA GLU A 307 31.18 10.16 -17.75
C GLU A 307 29.72 10.57 -17.49
N LEU A 308 29.18 10.31 -16.30
CA LEU A 308 27.81 10.68 -15.92
C LEU A 308 27.65 12.10 -15.37
N LEU A 309 28.72 12.73 -14.85
CA LEU A 309 28.63 14.04 -14.21
C LEU A 309 29.14 15.21 -15.07
N GLU A 310 29.76 14.98 -16.23
CA GLU A 310 30.38 16.02 -17.10
C GLU A 310 31.10 17.14 -16.32
N LEU A 311 31.66 16.81 -15.16
CA LEU A 311 32.34 17.76 -14.31
C LEU A 311 33.76 17.25 -14.13
N GLU A 312 34.64 17.78 -14.97
CA GLU A 312 36.06 17.87 -14.68
C GLU A 312 36.20 18.59 -13.33
N VAL A 313 36.64 17.86 -12.31
CA VAL A 313 37.23 18.47 -11.12
C VAL A 313 38.66 17.95 -11.07
N ALA A 314 39.60 18.90 -11.17
CA ALA A 314 41.04 18.71 -11.16
C ALA A 314 41.55 18.17 -9.82
#